data_AF-A0A6A4I516-F1
#
_entry.id   AF-A0A6A4I516-F1
#
_cell.length_a   1.000
_cell.length_b   1.000
_cell.length_c   1.000
_cell.angle_alpha   90.00
_cell.angle_beta   90.00
_cell.angle_gamma   90.00
#
_symmetry.space_group_name_H-M   'P 1'
#
loop_
_entity.id
_entity.type
_entity.pdbx_description
1 polymer ?
#
loop_
_entity_poly.entity_id
_entity_poly.type
_entity_poly.pdbx_seq_one_letter_code
_entity_poly.pdbx_strand_id
1 'polypeptide(L)'
;AGGYHLVSFQVKYCLSSTVVQRCQLQFNLPLLVLVIVFNIGKVVCMVIVATKMNDHPLVTIGDAIESFTKIPSEHTQKMCLISQNHVNEGYYSKPYSIRIHKKQLPLMPQPIKYQPMRIRWLSLVSLRHWTITVFLFSGAISIILFLLGFAMRQLSADYGISNFSFLWQLGIGKASTENIIQKWGLPTQGYGAVIVSALIANSPQLILSMIYLVFNSLCTKMLLGLEWSSYAHSRKPLRVSKPHGDQKSTYFLQIPYSFGLPLIAYSALLHWLVSQSIFLVAVTFWDGDVIDTELSVISCGYSPMAMILTSIVAGSLILSALALGYFRHIDCDMPLAGSCSTSIAAACHPPEDGSDPLKPVKWGSVTENEEQTVGHISFSSGEVTIPVPGYYYS
;
A
#
# COMPACT_ATOMS: atom_id res chain seq x y z
N ALA A 1 20.36 3.31 73.07
CA ALA A 1 19.95 3.68 71.69
C ALA A 1 21.09 3.30 70.74
N GLY A 2 21.00 2.12 70.11
CA GLY A 2 22.00 1.65 69.14
C GLY A 2 21.60 2.07 67.75
N GLY A 3 22.26 3.09 67.19
CA GLY A 3 22.05 3.54 65.82
C GLY A 3 22.78 2.63 64.85
N TYR A 4 22.05 2.03 63.90
CA TYR A 4 22.67 1.33 62.78
C TYR A 4 23.19 2.37 61.77
N HIS A 5 24.51 2.40 61.57
CA HIS A 5 25.11 3.15 60.47
C HIS A 5 24.89 2.37 59.16
N LEU A 6 24.16 2.98 58.21
CA LEU A 6 24.09 2.50 56.83
C LEU A 6 25.48 2.64 56.19
N VAL A 7 26.23 1.55 56.14
CA VAL A 7 27.51 1.47 55.42
C VAL A 7 27.20 1.49 53.93
N SER A 8 27.46 2.63 53.28
CA SER A 8 27.38 2.76 51.83
C SER A 8 28.72 2.34 51.22
N PHE A 9 28.74 1.23 50.49
CA PHE A 9 29.92 0.77 49.76
C PHE A 9 29.96 1.46 48.39
N GLN A 10 31.00 2.28 48.14
CA GLN A 10 31.29 2.77 46.79
C GLN A 10 32.04 1.69 46.00
N VAL A 11 31.41 1.21 44.93
CA VAL A 11 32.05 0.31 43.96
C VAL A 11 33.22 1.05 43.29
N LYS A 12 34.46 0.58 43.48
CA LYS A 12 35.67 1.22 42.94
C LYS A 12 35.90 0.92 41.45
N TYR A 13 35.66 -0.32 41.03
CA TYR A 13 35.78 -0.76 39.64
C TYR A 13 35.03 -2.09 39.45
N CYS A 14 34.58 -2.35 38.22
CA CYS A 14 34.00 -3.62 37.82
C CYS A 14 34.99 -4.36 36.91
N LEU A 15 35.20 -5.64 37.17
CA LEU A 15 35.94 -6.52 36.26
C LEU A 15 34.94 -7.16 35.31
N SER A 16 35.15 -6.97 34.01
CA SER A 16 34.38 -7.57 32.93
C SER A 16 35.34 -8.29 32.00
N SER A 17 35.08 -9.56 31.70
CA SER A 17 35.83 -10.33 30.72
C SER A 17 34.95 -10.57 29.51
N THR A 18 35.49 -10.33 28.32
CA THR A 18 34.81 -10.72 27.08
C THR A 18 34.85 -12.24 26.95
N VAL A 19 33.68 -12.87 26.95
CA VAL A 19 33.53 -14.30 26.69
C VAL A 19 33.23 -14.53 25.21
N VAL A 20 33.80 -15.59 24.65
CA VAL A 20 33.48 -16.02 23.28
C VAL A 20 32.02 -16.45 23.25
N GLN A 21 31.23 -15.82 22.36
CA GLN A 21 29.81 -16.13 22.23
C GLN A 21 29.62 -17.59 21.80
N ARG A 22 28.93 -18.39 22.61
CA ARG A 22 28.47 -19.72 22.24
C ARG A 22 27.16 -19.57 21.47
N CYS A 23 27.18 -19.72 20.14
CA CYS A 23 25.96 -19.70 19.34
C CYS A 23 25.21 -21.02 19.52
N GLN A 24 23.96 -20.95 19.98
CA GLN A 24 23.07 -22.11 20.06
C GLN A 24 21.82 -21.86 19.22
N LEU A 25 21.41 -22.88 18.46
CA LEU A 25 20.16 -22.83 17.71
C LEU A 25 18.99 -23.11 18.66
N GLN A 26 18.19 -22.07 18.96
CA GLN A 26 16.93 -22.20 19.67
C GLN A 26 15.79 -22.22 18.65
N PHE A 27 15.15 -23.38 18.45
CA PHE A 27 14.01 -23.51 17.53
C PHE A 27 12.79 -24.12 18.24
N ASN A 28 11.62 -23.59 17.90
CA ASN A 28 10.34 -24.13 18.36
C ASN A 28 9.79 -25.06 17.27
N LEU A 29 9.95 -26.37 17.45
CA LEU A 29 9.51 -27.39 16.48
C LEU A 29 8.01 -27.29 16.13
N PRO A 30 7.07 -27.14 17.10
CA PRO A 30 5.67 -26.89 16.79
C PRO A 30 5.43 -25.70 15.85
N LEU A 31 6.10 -24.57 16.08
CA LEU A 31 5.98 -23.39 15.24
C LEU A 31 6.52 -23.65 13.83
N LEU A 32 7.65 -24.35 13.71
CA LEU A 32 8.23 -24.74 12.42
C LEU A 32 7.27 -25.62 11.61
N VAL A 33 6.72 -26.67 12.23
CA VAL A 33 5.75 -27.57 11.59
C VAL A 33 4.52 -26.78 11.12
N LEU A 34 4.01 -25.88 11.96
CA LEU A 34 2.87 -25.03 11.63
C LEU A 34 3.16 -24.17 10.38
N VAL A 35 4.32 -23.51 10.33
CA VAL A 35 4.74 -22.68 9.19
C VAL A 35 4.88 -23.52 7.91
N ILE A 36 5.42 -24.75 8.01
CA ILE A 36 5.53 -25.67 6.87
C ILE A 36 4.14 -26.03 6.32
N VAL A 37 3.19 -26.41 7.20
CA VAL A 37 1.81 -26.75 6.79
C VAL A 37 1.13 -25.57 6.08
N PHE A 38 1.25 -24.34 6.61
CA PHE A 38 0.70 -23.16 5.96
C PHE A 38 1.34 -22.86 4.60
N ASN A 39 2.65 -23.05 4.46
CA ASN A 39 3.33 -22.87 3.18
C ASN A 39 2.91 -23.94 2.15
N ILE A 40 2.74 -25.20 2.57
CA ILE A 40 2.19 -26.25 1.70
C ILE A 40 0.79 -25.87 1.24
N GLY A 41 -0.09 -25.44 2.16
CA GLY A 41 -1.43 -24.97 1.81
C GLY A 41 -1.41 -23.81 0.80
N LYS A 42 -0.50 -22.84 1.00
CA LYS A 42 -0.31 -21.72 0.07
C LYS A 42 0.11 -22.20 -1.33
N VAL A 43 1.05 -23.14 -1.42
CA VAL A 43 1.48 -23.73 -2.70
C VAL A 43 0.33 -24.47 -3.38
N VAL A 44 -0.44 -25.27 -2.64
CA VAL A 44 -1.62 -25.97 -3.17
C VAL A 44 -2.64 -24.96 -3.72
N CYS A 45 -2.96 -23.90 -2.97
CA CYS A 45 -3.85 -22.84 -3.46
C CYS A 45 -3.31 -22.17 -4.73
N MET A 46 -2.01 -21.86 -4.78
CA MET A 46 -1.38 -21.27 -5.97
C MET A 46 -1.47 -22.20 -7.19
N VAL A 47 -1.26 -23.51 -7.01
CA VAL A 47 -1.39 -24.50 -8.09
C VAL A 47 -2.84 -24.63 -8.56
N ILE A 48 -3.81 -24.65 -7.65
CA ILE A 48 -5.24 -24.69 -8.01
C ILE A 48 -5.61 -23.45 -8.82
N VAL A 49 -5.20 -22.26 -8.36
CA VAL A 49 -5.44 -21.00 -9.06
C VAL A 49 -4.79 -21.02 -10.45
N ALA A 50 -3.53 -21.44 -10.56
CA ALA A 50 -2.81 -21.50 -11.82
C ALA A 50 -3.38 -22.50 -12.83
N THR A 51 -4.00 -23.60 -12.37
CA THR A 51 -4.54 -24.65 -13.25
C THR A 51 -6.02 -24.47 -13.58
N LYS A 52 -6.81 -23.79 -12.72
CA LYS A 52 -8.25 -23.63 -12.92
C LYS A 52 -8.66 -22.27 -13.48
N MET A 53 -7.85 -21.22 -13.36
CA MET A 53 -8.20 -19.91 -13.92
C MET A 53 -7.90 -19.85 -15.43
N ASN A 54 -8.93 -20.15 -16.24
CA ASN A 54 -8.90 -19.98 -17.70
C ASN A 54 -9.54 -18.67 -18.19
N ASP A 55 -10.13 -17.89 -17.29
CA ASP A 55 -10.77 -16.63 -17.67
C ASP A 55 -9.74 -15.58 -18.10
N HIS A 56 -10.22 -14.59 -18.87
CA HIS A 56 -9.48 -13.39 -19.22
C HIS A 56 -9.89 -12.26 -18.28
N PRO A 57 -9.31 -12.16 -17.07
CA PRO A 57 -9.68 -11.09 -16.15
C PRO A 57 -9.31 -9.72 -16.72
N LEU A 58 -10.21 -8.75 -16.54
CA LEU A 58 -9.92 -7.34 -16.80
C LEU A 58 -9.06 -6.79 -15.67
N VAL A 59 -7.76 -7.03 -15.76
CA VAL A 59 -6.80 -6.68 -14.72
C VAL A 59 -6.43 -5.20 -14.82
N THR A 60 -6.32 -4.67 -16.04
CA THR A 60 -5.90 -3.28 -16.29
C THR A 60 -6.95 -2.47 -17.03
N ILE A 61 -6.82 -1.14 -17.00
CA ILE A 61 -7.69 -0.25 -17.80
C ILE A 61 -7.58 -0.59 -19.28
N GLY A 62 -6.39 -0.93 -19.79
CA GLY A 62 -6.24 -1.31 -21.19
C GLY A 62 -7.01 -2.58 -21.53
N ASP A 63 -7.01 -3.59 -20.64
CA ASP A 63 -7.83 -4.80 -20.85
C ASP A 63 -9.32 -4.43 -20.94
N ALA A 64 -9.78 -3.51 -20.09
CA ALA A 64 -11.15 -3.04 -20.08
C ALA A 64 -11.50 -2.24 -21.35
N ILE A 65 -10.63 -1.31 -21.78
CA ILE A 65 -10.81 -0.57 -23.03
C ILE A 65 -10.82 -1.55 -24.21
N GLU A 66 -9.86 -2.46 -24.31
CA GLU A 66 -9.82 -3.45 -25.39
C GLU A 66 -11.11 -4.28 -25.46
N SER A 67 -11.59 -4.76 -24.31
CA SER A 67 -12.81 -5.56 -24.24
C SER A 67 -14.05 -4.76 -24.64
N PHE A 68 -14.22 -3.54 -24.13
CA PHE A 68 -15.39 -2.72 -24.41
C PHE A 68 -15.35 -2.06 -25.80
N THR A 69 -14.17 -1.81 -26.37
CA THR A 69 -14.03 -1.36 -27.76
C THR A 69 -14.40 -2.49 -28.74
N LYS A 70 -14.02 -3.75 -28.45
CA LYS A 70 -14.41 -4.92 -29.26
C LYS A 70 -15.90 -5.26 -29.15
N ILE A 71 -16.44 -5.17 -27.94
CA ILE A 71 -17.83 -5.51 -27.64
C ILE A 71 -18.43 -4.36 -26.81
N PRO A 72 -18.91 -3.29 -27.47
CA PRO A 72 -19.53 -2.16 -26.78
C PRO A 72 -20.78 -2.59 -26.01
N SER A 73 -20.91 -2.09 -24.79
CA SER A 73 -22.03 -2.45 -23.90
C SER A 73 -23.28 -1.64 -24.23
N GLU A 74 -24.37 -2.32 -24.61
CA GLU A 74 -25.68 -1.70 -24.90
C GLU A 74 -26.16 -0.78 -23.76
N HIS A 75 -25.87 -1.15 -22.50
CA HIS A 75 -26.29 -0.39 -21.32
C HIS A 75 -25.57 0.95 -21.12
N THR A 76 -24.51 1.20 -21.89
CA THR A 76 -23.69 2.42 -21.78
C THR A 76 -23.74 3.29 -23.04
N GLN A 77 -24.61 2.94 -24.00
CA GLN A 77 -24.84 3.78 -25.17
C GLN A 77 -25.33 5.16 -24.74
N LYS A 78 -24.86 6.19 -25.45
CA LYS A 78 -25.21 7.60 -25.21
C LYS A 78 -24.77 8.14 -23.83
N MET A 79 -23.73 7.55 -23.23
CA MET A 79 -23.17 7.96 -21.92
C MET A 79 -21.70 8.40 -21.98
N CYS A 80 -21.21 8.87 -23.13
CA CYS A 80 -19.77 9.06 -23.40
C CYS A 80 -18.98 9.91 -22.38
N LEU A 81 -19.68 10.80 -21.65
CA LEU A 81 -19.08 11.71 -20.67
C LEU A 81 -19.31 11.33 -19.20
N ILE A 82 -19.78 10.11 -18.93
CA ILE A 82 -20.07 9.68 -17.55
C ILE A 82 -18.77 9.46 -16.76
N SER A 83 -18.71 10.03 -15.55
CA SER A 83 -17.61 9.81 -14.59
C SER A 83 -17.99 8.79 -13.52
N GLN A 84 -17.00 8.28 -12.78
CA GLN A 84 -17.24 7.44 -11.62
C GLN A 84 -18.16 8.11 -10.57
N ASN A 85 -18.09 9.43 -10.42
CA ASN A 85 -18.92 10.15 -9.45
C ASN A 85 -20.40 10.13 -9.86
N HIS A 86 -20.71 10.31 -11.15
CA HIS A 86 -22.08 10.20 -11.64
C HIS A 86 -22.66 8.79 -11.36
N VAL A 87 -21.86 7.74 -11.54
CA VAL A 87 -22.30 6.36 -11.23
C VAL A 87 -22.55 6.18 -9.73
N ASN A 88 -21.65 6.67 -8.88
CA ASN A 88 -21.73 6.55 -7.42
C ASN A 88 -22.88 7.36 -6.80
N GLU A 89 -23.21 8.52 -7.37
CA GLU A 89 -24.30 9.40 -6.92
C GLU A 89 -25.69 8.88 -7.35
N GLY A 90 -25.74 7.70 -7.97
CA GLY A 90 -26.99 7.07 -8.36
C GLY A 90 -27.61 7.69 -9.61
N TYR A 91 -26.83 8.48 -10.38
CA TYR A 91 -27.27 8.98 -11.68
C TYR A 91 -27.65 7.79 -12.60
N TYR A 92 -27.08 6.59 -12.37
CA TYR A 92 -27.41 5.33 -13.10
C TYR A 92 -27.30 3.99 -12.34
N SER A 93 -27.56 3.88 -11.03
CA SER A 93 -27.69 2.53 -10.41
C SER A 93 -28.87 2.47 -9.44
N LYS A 94 -29.75 1.46 -9.53
CA LYS A 94 -29.41 0.03 -9.50
C LYS A 94 -30.16 -0.83 -10.53
N PRO A 95 -29.48 -1.54 -11.44
CA PRO A 95 -29.93 -2.84 -11.89
C PRO A 95 -29.25 -3.91 -11.03
N TYR A 96 -30.08 -4.69 -10.34
CA TYR A 96 -29.78 -5.89 -9.55
C TYR A 96 -29.43 -5.74 -8.06
N SER A 97 -30.36 -6.29 -7.28
CA SER A 97 -30.42 -6.52 -5.83
C SER A 97 -30.81 -5.33 -4.91
N ILE A 98 -31.85 -5.62 -4.12
CA ILE A 98 -32.53 -4.80 -3.10
C ILE A 98 -33.66 -3.91 -3.66
N ARG A 99 -34.89 -4.44 -3.51
CA ARG A 99 -36.17 -3.72 -3.49
C ARG A 99 -36.03 -2.44 -2.67
N ILE A 100 -35.84 -1.30 -3.32
CA ILE A 100 -36.12 0.02 -2.75
C ILE A 100 -37.00 0.75 -3.76
N HIS A 101 -38.07 1.34 -3.23
CA HIS A 101 -39.14 2.00 -3.95
C HIS A 101 -38.67 2.83 -5.15
N LYS A 102 -39.32 2.56 -6.30
CA LYS A 102 -39.28 3.35 -7.53
C LYS A 102 -39.52 4.84 -7.20
N LYS A 103 -38.46 5.64 -7.18
CA LYS A 103 -38.54 7.00 -7.72
C LYS A 103 -38.10 6.90 -9.18
N GLN A 104 -38.94 7.41 -10.07
CA GLN A 104 -38.73 7.44 -11.52
C GLN A 104 -37.34 8.04 -11.82
N LEU A 105 -36.37 7.19 -12.18
CA LEU A 105 -35.13 7.62 -12.80
C LEU A 105 -35.44 8.00 -14.27
N PRO A 106 -34.80 9.02 -14.85
CA PRO A 106 -34.99 9.37 -16.26
C PRO A 106 -34.64 8.18 -17.15
N LEU A 107 -35.56 7.83 -18.05
CA LEU A 107 -35.51 6.63 -18.90
C LEU A 107 -34.46 6.71 -20.03
N MET A 108 -33.76 7.84 -20.18
CA MET A 108 -32.72 8.01 -21.20
C MET A 108 -31.54 8.81 -20.64
N PRO A 109 -30.29 8.44 -20.99
CA PRO A 109 -29.15 9.25 -20.65
C PRO A 109 -29.22 10.61 -21.33
N GLN A 110 -29.14 11.68 -20.54
CA GLN A 110 -29.15 13.03 -21.08
C GLN A 110 -27.74 13.41 -21.54
N PRO A 111 -27.61 14.09 -22.69
CA PRO A 111 -26.33 14.62 -23.13
C PRO A 111 -25.68 15.47 -22.04
N ILE A 112 -24.40 15.25 -21.77
CA ILE A 112 -23.64 16.00 -20.77
C ILE A 112 -22.85 17.09 -21.50
N LYS A 113 -22.82 18.29 -20.90
CA LYS A 113 -22.01 19.40 -21.40
C LYS A 113 -20.53 19.12 -21.14
N TYR A 114 -19.72 19.09 -22.18
CA TYR A 114 -18.28 18.92 -22.06
C TYR A 114 -17.62 20.16 -21.45
N GLN A 115 -16.86 19.98 -20.38
CA GLN A 115 -16.08 21.04 -19.74
C GLN A 115 -14.71 20.50 -19.32
N PRO A 116 -13.60 20.99 -19.93
CA PRO A 116 -12.27 20.59 -19.48
C PRO A 116 -12.02 21.14 -18.07
N MET A 117 -11.41 20.31 -17.22
CA MET A 117 -11.12 20.68 -15.84
C MET A 117 -9.63 20.58 -15.55
N ARG A 118 -9.07 21.60 -14.90
CA ARG A 118 -7.71 21.53 -14.35
C ARG A 118 -7.78 21.21 -12.87
N ILE A 119 -7.28 20.04 -12.48
CA ILE A 119 -7.36 19.54 -11.11
C ILE A 119 -5.99 19.23 -10.54
N ARG A 120 -5.88 19.26 -9.21
CA ARG A 120 -4.70 18.74 -8.51
C ARG A 120 -4.65 17.23 -8.63
N TRP A 121 -3.46 16.65 -8.68
CA TRP A 121 -3.31 15.20 -8.77
C TRP A 121 -3.94 14.48 -7.56
N LEU A 122 -3.88 15.10 -6.39
CA LEU A 122 -4.57 14.66 -5.17
C LEU A 122 -6.07 14.37 -5.40
N SER A 123 -6.73 15.22 -6.20
CA SER A 123 -8.17 15.19 -6.45
C SER A 123 -8.62 14.06 -7.37
N LEU A 124 -7.69 13.35 -8.05
CA LEU A 124 -8.03 12.17 -8.83
C LEU A 124 -8.45 10.98 -7.97
N VAL A 125 -8.05 10.98 -6.69
CA VAL A 125 -8.45 9.94 -5.75
C VAL A 125 -9.38 10.54 -4.71
N SER A 126 -10.42 9.77 -4.33
CA SER A 126 -11.38 10.24 -3.34
C SER A 126 -10.72 10.54 -2.00
N LEU A 127 -11.22 11.57 -1.31
CA LEU A 127 -10.76 12.00 0.01
C LEU A 127 -10.71 10.84 1.01
N ARG A 128 -11.62 9.86 0.91
CA ARG A 128 -11.65 8.67 1.77
C ARG A 128 -10.36 7.85 1.72
N HIS A 129 -9.76 7.68 0.54
CA HIS A 129 -8.51 6.92 0.44
C HIS A 129 -7.35 7.68 1.06
N TRP A 130 -7.30 9.00 0.85
CA TRP A 130 -6.31 9.87 1.48
C TRP A 130 -6.44 9.87 3.00
N THR A 131 -7.66 10.03 3.53
CA THR A 131 -7.88 10.05 4.98
C THR A 131 -7.51 8.72 5.63
N ILE A 132 -7.91 7.58 5.04
CA ILE A 132 -7.54 6.26 5.55
C ILE A 132 -6.01 6.09 5.52
N THR A 133 -5.36 6.45 4.42
CA THR A 133 -3.90 6.29 4.28
C THR A 133 -3.15 7.17 5.29
N VAL A 134 -3.50 8.45 5.38
CA VAL A 134 -2.88 9.40 6.32
C VAL A 134 -3.12 8.96 7.76
N PHE A 135 -4.33 8.50 8.08
CA PHE A 135 -4.68 7.98 9.42
C PHE A 135 -3.86 6.74 9.80
N LEU A 136 -3.66 5.80 8.87
CA LEU A 136 -2.87 4.60 9.14
C LEU A 136 -1.38 4.93 9.35
N PHE A 137 -0.80 5.80 8.51
CA PHE A 137 0.59 6.25 8.69
C PHE A 137 0.76 7.06 9.97
N SER A 138 -0.13 8.01 10.26
CA SER A 138 -0.05 8.83 11.46
C SER A 138 -0.26 7.99 12.73
N GLY A 139 -1.18 7.01 12.70
CA GLY A 139 -1.38 6.05 13.77
C GLY A 139 -0.14 5.20 14.04
N ALA A 140 0.46 4.62 12.99
CA ALA A 140 1.69 3.82 13.13
C ALA A 140 2.87 4.64 13.65
N ILE A 141 3.09 5.84 13.12
CA ILE A 141 4.12 6.76 13.60
C ILE A 141 3.86 7.15 15.07
N SER A 142 2.61 7.43 15.43
CA SER A 142 2.25 7.78 16.81
C SER A 142 2.53 6.63 17.78
N ILE A 143 2.24 5.38 17.39
CA ILE A 143 2.57 4.19 18.17
C ILE A 143 4.09 4.07 18.37
N ILE A 144 4.88 4.23 17.30
CA ILE A 144 6.34 4.14 17.37
C ILE A 144 6.91 5.26 18.27
N LEU A 145 6.44 6.50 18.11
CA LEU A 145 6.88 7.63 18.93
C LEU A 145 6.47 7.48 20.40
N PHE A 146 5.29 6.93 20.67
CA PHE A 146 4.84 6.62 22.02
C PHE A 146 5.74 5.56 22.67
N LEU A 147 6.00 4.44 21.98
CA LEU A 147 6.90 3.40 22.46
C LEU A 147 8.33 3.92 22.64
N LEU A 148 8.79 4.80 21.76
CA LEU A 148 10.09 5.47 21.89
C LEU A 148 10.12 6.35 23.14
N GLY A 149 9.08 7.17 23.37
CA GLY A 149 8.98 8.00 24.56
C GLY A 149 8.95 7.18 25.85
N PHE A 150 8.24 6.05 25.84
CA PHE A 150 8.23 5.08 26.94
C PHE A 150 9.62 4.49 27.18
N ALA A 151 10.29 4.00 26.13
CA ALA A 151 11.64 3.47 26.19
C ALA A 151 12.65 4.49 26.73
N MET A 152 12.60 5.74 26.25
CA MET A 152 13.48 6.82 26.71
C MET A 152 13.25 7.17 28.18
N ARG A 153 11.99 7.18 28.64
CA ARG A 153 11.68 7.39 30.06
C ARG A 153 12.25 6.29 30.93
N GLN A 154 12.16 5.04 30.48
CA GLN A 154 12.71 3.90 31.20
C GLN A 154 14.25 3.96 31.26
N LEU A 155 14.93 4.24 30.14
CA LEU A 155 16.38 4.43 30.10
C LEU A 155 16.84 5.55 31.04
N SER A 156 16.13 6.68 31.00
CA SER A 156 16.44 7.83 31.85
C SER A 156 16.25 7.53 33.34
N ALA A 157 15.24 6.74 33.70
CA ALA A 157 14.98 6.35 35.10
C ALA A 157 15.99 5.32 35.62
N ASP A 158 16.33 4.31 34.80
CA ASP A 158 17.19 3.19 35.23
C ASP A 158 18.69 3.56 35.16
N TYR A 159 19.12 4.38 34.19
CA TYR A 159 20.54 4.68 33.95
C TYR A 159 20.91 6.16 34.06
N GLY A 160 19.94 7.08 34.13
CA GLY A 160 20.19 8.53 34.13
C GLY A 160 20.67 9.07 32.77
N ILE A 161 20.45 8.33 31.68
CA ILE A 161 21.03 8.64 30.36
C ILE A 161 19.92 8.96 29.34
N SER A 162 20.05 10.11 28.68
CA SER A 162 19.13 10.57 27.61
C SER A 162 19.84 11.12 26.37
N ASN A 163 21.17 11.06 26.32
CA ASN A 163 21.97 11.70 25.26
C ASN A 163 21.92 10.93 23.94
N PHE A 164 21.84 11.66 22.81
CA PHE A 164 21.86 11.08 21.46
C PHE A 164 23.09 10.19 21.19
N SER A 165 24.27 10.60 21.68
CA SER A 165 25.51 9.82 21.56
C SER A 165 25.37 8.42 22.16
N PHE A 166 24.68 8.30 23.30
CA PHE A 166 24.42 7.01 23.93
C PHE A 166 23.46 6.15 23.12
N LEU A 167 22.39 6.74 22.58
CA LEU A 167 21.44 6.02 21.70
C LEU A 167 22.13 5.46 20.46
N TRP A 168 23.09 6.20 19.92
CA TRP A 168 23.91 5.74 18.80
C TRP A 168 24.88 4.62 19.20
N GLN A 169 25.51 4.73 20.38
CA GLN A 169 26.41 3.70 20.92
C GLN A 169 25.70 2.38 21.24
N LEU A 170 24.44 2.43 21.67
CA LEU A 170 23.57 1.25 21.84
C LEU A 170 23.47 0.42 20.55
N GLY A 171 23.60 1.10 19.41
CA GLY A 171 23.58 0.50 18.08
C GLY A 171 22.18 0.20 17.55
N ILE A 172 22.13 -0.03 16.24
CA ILE A 172 20.92 -0.43 15.53
C ILE A 172 20.83 -1.96 15.58
N GLY A 173 19.75 -2.48 16.17
CA GLY A 173 19.47 -3.92 16.25
C GLY A 173 20.47 -4.76 17.06
N LYS A 174 21.27 -4.14 17.93
CA LYS A 174 22.20 -4.86 18.81
C LYS A 174 21.55 -5.09 20.16
N ALA A 175 21.59 -6.33 20.66
CA ALA A 175 21.14 -6.65 22.01
C ALA A 175 22.17 -6.16 23.04
N SER A 176 21.71 -5.44 24.05
CA SER A 176 22.48 -5.02 25.21
C SER A 176 21.64 -5.15 26.48
N THR A 177 22.27 -5.16 27.65
CA THR A 177 21.55 -5.29 28.93
C THR A 177 20.54 -4.18 29.16
N GLU A 178 20.78 -3.00 28.60
CA GLU A 178 19.97 -1.78 28.78
C GLU A 178 18.72 -1.78 27.89
N ASN A 179 18.70 -2.58 26.82
CA ASN A 179 17.67 -2.51 25.78
C ASN A 179 16.80 -3.77 25.66
N ILE A 180 16.86 -4.64 26.66
CA ILE A 180 16.00 -5.83 26.79
C ILE A 180 14.72 -5.46 27.57
N ILE A 181 13.58 -5.89 27.06
CA ILE A 181 12.28 -5.70 27.71
C ILE A 181 12.14 -6.74 28.84
N GLN A 182 12.29 -6.31 30.09
CA GLN A 182 12.15 -7.23 31.25
C GLN A 182 10.89 -6.97 32.08
N LYS A 183 10.34 -5.75 32.04
CA LYS A 183 9.28 -5.29 32.96
C LYS A 183 7.84 -5.52 32.46
N TRP A 184 7.64 -6.25 31.35
CA TRP A 184 6.32 -6.44 30.73
C TRP A 184 5.50 -7.61 31.29
N GLY A 185 6.03 -8.35 32.28
CA GLY A 185 5.32 -9.51 32.86
C GLY A 185 5.10 -10.65 31.87
N LEU A 186 5.95 -10.75 30.84
CA LEU A 186 5.90 -11.79 29.82
C LEU A 186 6.56 -13.08 30.34
N PRO A 187 6.16 -14.26 29.84
CA PRO A 187 6.92 -15.47 30.09
C PRO A 187 8.35 -15.29 29.56
N THR A 188 9.34 -15.53 30.42
CA THR A 188 10.77 -15.37 30.09
C THR A 188 11.46 -16.69 29.76
N GLN A 189 10.81 -17.83 30.04
CA GLN A 189 11.34 -19.18 29.83
C GLN A 189 10.47 -20.07 28.93
N GLY A 190 11.14 -21.04 28.29
CA GLY A 190 10.51 -22.12 27.54
C GLY A 190 9.83 -21.71 26.23
N TYR A 191 9.04 -22.62 25.67
CA TYR A 191 8.40 -22.43 24.37
C TYR A 191 7.43 -21.24 24.34
N GLY A 192 6.74 -20.96 25.46
CA GLY A 192 5.82 -19.84 25.57
C GLY A 192 6.52 -18.48 25.38
N ALA A 193 7.68 -18.31 26.01
CA ALA A 193 8.49 -17.08 25.88
C ALA A 193 8.94 -16.83 24.44
N VAL A 194 9.37 -17.89 23.74
CA VAL A 194 9.75 -17.83 22.32
C VAL A 194 8.58 -17.41 21.45
N ILE A 195 7.39 -18.01 21.64
CA ILE A 195 6.20 -17.70 20.83
C ILE A 195 5.77 -16.26 21.06
N VAL A 196 5.61 -15.84 22.32
CA VAL A 196 5.14 -14.49 22.66
C VAL A 196 6.12 -13.43 22.16
N SER A 197 7.42 -13.61 22.40
CA SER A 197 8.45 -12.67 21.92
C SER A 197 8.50 -12.61 20.40
N ALA A 198 8.38 -13.76 19.71
CA ALA A 198 8.38 -13.79 18.26
C ALA A 198 7.15 -13.07 17.67
N LEU A 199 5.97 -13.25 18.27
CA LEU A 199 4.75 -12.55 17.85
C LEU A 199 4.87 -11.04 18.06
N ILE A 200 5.38 -10.61 19.21
CA ILE A 200 5.58 -9.18 19.51
C ILE A 200 6.55 -8.56 18.51
N ALA A 201 7.73 -9.17 18.29
CA ALA A 201 8.75 -8.65 17.38
C ALA A 201 8.26 -8.60 15.91
N ASN A 202 7.36 -9.49 15.49
CA ASN A 202 6.84 -9.53 14.12
C ASN A 202 5.52 -8.78 13.92
N SER A 203 4.77 -8.45 14.98
CA SER A 203 3.50 -7.73 14.85
C SER A 203 3.62 -6.38 14.11
N PRO A 204 4.69 -5.57 14.26
CA PRO A 204 4.85 -4.34 13.49
C PRO A 204 5.03 -4.60 11.99
N GLN A 205 5.61 -5.75 11.61
CA GLN A 205 5.78 -6.14 10.21
C GLN A 205 4.44 -6.39 9.52
N LEU A 206 3.49 -6.99 10.25
CA LEU A 206 2.12 -7.19 9.76
C LEU A 206 1.41 -5.84 9.55
N ILE A 207 1.52 -4.93 10.52
CA ILE A 207 0.95 -3.58 10.43
C ILE A 207 1.53 -2.85 9.21
N LEU A 208 2.85 -2.86 9.05
CA LEU A 208 3.54 -2.25 7.91
C LEU A 208 3.08 -2.84 6.57
N SER A 209 2.89 -4.16 6.51
CA SER A 209 2.38 -4.84 5.29
C SER A 209 0.98 -4.36 4.92
N MET A 210 0.09 -4.18 5.90
CA MET A 210 -1.27 -3.67 5.66
C MET A 210 -1.25 -2.21 5.19
N ILE A 211 -0.40 -1.37 5.79
CA ILE A 211 -0.20 0.02 5.37
C ILE A 211 0.32 0.07 3.93
N TYR A 212 1.27 -0.80 3.60
CA TYR A 212 1.82 -0.91 2.25
C TYR A 212 0.73 -1.25 1.22
N LEU A 213 -0.18 -2.19 1.50
CA LEU A 213 -1.27 -2.52 0.58
C LEU A 213 -2.18 -1.31 0.30
N VAL A 214 -2.55 -0.57 1.35
CA VAL A 214 -3.39 0.63 1.21
C VAL A 214 -2.65 1.72 0.44
N PHE A 215 -1.38 1.95 0.76
CA PHE A 215 -0.55 2.96 0.09
C PHE A 215 -0.28 2.60 -1.38
N ASN A 216 0.03 1.34 -1.68
CA ASN A 216 0.20 0.86 -3.04
C ASN A 216 -1.10 1.02 -3.86
N SER A 217 -2.26 0.75 -3.24
CA SER A 217 -3.57 1.01 -3.86
C SER A 217 -3.78 2.49 -4.17
N LEU A 218 -3.41 3.39 -3.25
CA LEU A 218 -3.45 4.84 -3.47
C LEU A 218 -2.59 5.26 -4.66
N CYS A 219 -1.31 4.86 -4.68
CA CYS A 219 -0.38 5.15 -5.78
C CYS A 219 -0.89 4.59 -7.12
N THR A 220 -1.40 3.36 -7.12
CA THR A 220 -1.97 2.74 -8.32
C THR A 220 -3.12 3.58 -8.88
N LYS A 221 -4.07 4.01 -8.05
CA LYS A 221 -5.20 4.85 -8.49
C LYS A 221 -4.76 6.21 -9.04
N MET A 222 -3.77 6.83 -8.40
CA MET A 222 -3.21 8.11 -8.85
C MET A 222 -2.57 7.98 -10.24
N LEU A 223 -1.78 6.93 -10.46
CA LEU A 223 -1.11 6.66 -11.74
C LEU A 223 -2.09 6.20 -12.82
N LEU A 224 -3.11 5.44 -12.43
CA LEU A 224 -4.19 5.01 -13.30
C LEU A 224 -4.95 6.20 -13.88
N GLY A 225 -5.28 7.18 -13.03
CA GLY A 225 -5.93 8.41 -13.46
C GLY A 225 -5.05 9.26 -14.40
N LEU A 226 -3.74 9.27 -14.18
CA LEU A 226 -2.77 9.89 -15.09
C LEU A 226 -2.71 9.18 -16.45
N GLU A 227 -2.67 7.84 -16.46
CA GLU A 227 -2.66 7.06 -17.68
C GLU A 227 -3.95 7.31 -18.47
N TRP A 228 -5.10 7.25 -17.80
CA TRP A 228 -6.42 7.58 -18.35
C TRP A 228 -6.43 8.97 -18.98
N SER A 229 -6.17 10.04 -18.23
CA SER A 229 -6.24 11.42 -18.78
C SER A 229 -5.28 11.64 -19.96
N SER A 230 -4.17 10.90 -20.01
CA SER A 230 -3.18 11.04 -21.06
C SER A 230 -3.66 10.62 -22.46
N TYR A 231 -4.74 9.84 -22.55
CA TYR A 231 -5.37 9.45 -23.83
C TYR A 231 -6.22 10.55 -24.45
N ALA A 232 -6.59 11.60 -23.70
CA ALA A 232 -7.27 12.78 -24.25
C ALA A 232 -6.34 13.60 -25.16
N HIS A 233 -5.06 13.66 -24.82
CA HIS A 233 -4.08 14.51 -25.52
C HIS A 233 -3.27 13.75 -26.57
N SER A 234 -2.94 12.49 -26.31
CA SER A 234 -1.99 11.73 -27.14
C SER A 234 -2.59 10.40 -27.58
N ARG A 235 -2.39 10.05 -28.85
CA ARG A 235 -2.68 8.72 -29.38
C ARG A 235 -1.63 7.74 -28.88
N LYS A 236 -2.05 6.67 -28.20
CA LYS A 236 -1.16 5.72 -27.51
C LYS A 236 -1.67 4.29 -27.63
N PRO A 237 -0.77 3.29 -27.71
CA PRO A 237 -1.17 1.89 -27.63
C PRO A 237 -1.67 1.56 -26.23
N LEU A 238 -2.66 0.67 -26.16
CA LEU A 238 -3.20 0.16 -24.90
C LEU A 238 -2.17 -0.68 -24.16
N ARG A 239 -2.13 -0.54 -22.83
CA ARG A 239 -1.37 -1.42 -21.94
C ARG A 239 -2.27 -2.52 -21.41
N VAL A 240 -2.03 -3.73 -21.86
CA VAL A 240 -2.89 -4.90 -21.58
C VAL A 240 -2.09 -6.05 -20.97
N SER A 241 -2.79 -6.99 -20.35
CA SER A 241 -2.22 -8.15 -19.68
C SER A 241 -1.67 -9.19 -20.67
N LYS A 242 -2.27 -9.31 -21.86
CA LYS A 242 -1.84 -10.21 -22.94
C LYS A 242 -1.77 -9.43 -24.25
N PRO A 243 -0.65 -8.76 -24.57
CA PRO A 243 -0.56 -7.85 -25.70
C PRO A 243 -0.60 -8.58 -27.05
N HIS A 244 -1.31 -7.99 -28.00
CA HIS A 244 -1.32 -8.37 -29.41
C HIS A 244 -1.14 -7.12 -30.30
N GLY A 245 -0.53 -7.27 -31.47
CA GLY A 245 -0.30 -6.14 -32.39
C GLY A 245 0.61 -5.06 -31.78
N ASP A 246 0.18 -3.79 -31.83
CA ASP A 246 0.93 -2.64 -31.33
C ASP A 246 0.73 -2.38 -29.82
N GLN A 247 -0.10 -3.18 -29.15
CA GLN A 247 -0.35 -3.07 -27.72
C GLN A 247 0.91 -3.34 -26.90
N LYS A 248 0.98 -2.76 -25.70
CA LYS A 248 2.10 -2.95 -24.77
C LYS A 248 1.71 -3.85 -23.63
N SER A 249 2.65 -4.69 -23.18
CA SER A 249 2.48 -5.41 -21.92
C SER A 249 2.40 -4.44 -20.75
N THR A 250 1.59 -4.79 -19.76
CA THR A 250 1.55 -4.09 -18.48
C THR A 250 2.86 -4.30 -17.70
N TYR A 251 3.13 -3.40 -16.75
CA TYR A 251 4.27 -3.58 -15.85
C TYR A 251 3.95 -4.65 -14.81
N PHE A 252 4.97 -5.35 -14.32
CA PHE A 252 4.84 -6.17 -13.12
C PHE A 252 4.31 -5.28 -11.97
N LEU A 253 3.14 -5.60 -11.40
CA LEU A 253 2.40 -4.82 -10.40
C LEU A 253 1.66 -3.54 -10.90
N GLN A 254 1.36 -3.41 -12.20
CA GLN A 254 0.58 -2.33 -12.84
C GLN A 254 1.21 -0.92 -12.79
N ILE A 255 2.08 -0.63 -11.83
CA ILE A 255 2.76 0.65 -11.63
C ILE A 255 4.02 0.76 -12.52
N PRO A 256 4.32 1.92 -13.14
CA PRO A 256 5.59 2.14 -13.85
C PRO A 256 6.80 1.96 -12.94
N TYR A 257 7.87 1.33 -13.46
CA TYR A 257 9.08 1.05 -12.68
C TYR A 257 9.71 2.30 -12.03
N SER A 258 9.55 3.48 -12.63
CA SER A 258 10.00 4.76 -12.06
C SER A 258 9.33 5.11 -10.72
N PHE A 259 8.11 4.62 -10.48
CA PHE A 259 7.41 4.76 -9.19
C PHE A 259 7.45 3.46 -8.38
N GLY A 260 7.37 2.31 -9.06
CA GLY A 260 7.34 0.99 -8.42
C GLY A 260 8.65 0.61 -7.73
N LEU A 261 9.81 0.85 -8.36
CA LEU A 261 11.10 0.51 -7.77
C LEU A 261 11.41 1.34 -6.51
N PRO A 262 11.25 2.69 -6.50
CA PRO A 262 11.38 3.46 -5.27
C PRO A 262 10.42 3.00 -4.18
N LEU A 263 9.18 2.66 -4.53
CA LEU A 263 8.18 2.19 -3.57
C LEU A 263 8.59 0.87 -2.91
N ILE A 264 9.09 -0.09 -3.70
CA ILE A 264 9.61 -1.37 -3.19
C ILE A 264 10.84 -1.13 -2.32
N ALA A 265 11.76 -0.25 -2.74
CA ALA A 265 12.94 0.09 -1.97
C ALA A 265 12.58 0.72 -0.61
N TYR A 266 11.61 1.65 -0.58
CA TYR A 266 11.08 2.23 0.64
C TYR A 266 10.44 1.18 1.56
N SER A 267 9.63 0.28 0.99
CA SER A 267 9.00 -0.81 1.74
C SER A 267 10.06 -1.73 2.35
N ALA A 268 11.04 -2.17 1.57
CA ALA A 268 12.14 -3.03 2.05
C ALA A 268 12.94 -2.35 3.16
N LEU A 269 13.26 -1.06 3.00
CA LEU A 269 13.96 -0.27 4.01
C LEU A 269 13.14 -0.16 5.31
N LEU A 270 11.83 0.12 5.22
CA LEU A 270 10.96 0.18 6.38
C LEU A 270 10.85 -1.17 7.09
N HIS A 271 10.67 -2.27 6.36
CA HIS A 271 10.62 -3.62 6.94
C HIS A 271 11.93 -3.97 7.65
N TRP A 272 13.06 -3.61 7.03
CA TRP A 272 14.38 -3.78 7.65
C TRP A 272 14.51 -2.93 8.93
N LEU A 273 14.23 -1.62 8.88
CA LEU A 273 14.34 -0.74 10.06
C LEU A 273 13.40 -1.16 11.20
N VAL A 274 12.19 -1.63 10.88
CA VAL A 274 11.24 -2.18 11.86
C VAL A 274 11.81 -3.44 12.51
N SER A 275 12.48 -4.33 11.74
CA SER A 275 13.15 -5.51 12.31
C SER A 275 14.27 -5.16 13.28
N GLN A 276 14.89 -3.98 13.11
CA GLN A 276 15.93 -3.48 14.02
C GLN A 276 15.36 -2.70 15.19
N SER A 277 14.08 -2.31 15.13
CA SER A 277 13.40 -1.50 16.16
C SER A 277 12.92 -2.34 17.33
N ILE A 278 12.33 -3.51 17.06
CA ILE A 278 11.95 -4.51 18.05
C ILE A 278 12.36 -5.88 17.50
N PHE A 279 13.21 -6.59 18.22
CA PHE A 279 13.79 -7.86 17.78
C PHE A 279 13.78 -8.88 18.92
N LEU A 280 13.73 -10.16 18.59
CA LEU A 280 13.80 -11.22 19.59
C LEU A 280 15.22 -11.31 20.15
N VAL A 281 15.35 -11.42 21.47
CA VAL A 281 16.61 -11.60 22.18
C VAL A 281 16.50 -12.80 23.11
N ALA A 282 17.47 -13.71 23.01
CA ALA A 282 17.61 -14.83 23.93
C ALA A 282 19.01 -14.77 24.55
N VAL A 283 19.09 -14.53 25.85
CA VAL A 283 20.33 -14.52 26.63
C VAL A 283 20.34 -15.79 27.47
N THR A 284 21.40 -16.60 27.34
CA THR A 284 21.62 -17.77 28.18
C THR A 284 22.80 -17.52 29.08
N PHE A 285 22.62 -17.77 30.38
CA PHE A 285 23.68 -17.64 31.37
C PHE A 285 24.30 -19.02 31.63
N TRP A 286 25.62 -19.04 31.72
CA TRP A 286 26.40 -20.24 31.94
C TRP A 286 27.16 -20.10 33.26
N ASP A 287 26.96 -21.04 34.17
CA ASP A 287 27.80 -21.22 35.35
C ASP A 287 28.70 -22.45 35.12
N GLY A 288 29.94 -22.20 34.69
CA GLY A 288 30.81 -23.25 34.15
C GLY A 288 30.23 -23.85 32.86
N ASP A 289 29.93 -25.15 32.88
CA ASP A 289 29.29 -25.88 31.76
C ASP A 289 27.80 -26.15 31.99
N VAL A 290 27.23 -25.66 33.09
CA VAL A 290 25.79 -25.79 33.38
C VAL A 290 25.07 -24.50 32.97
N ILE A 291 23.92 -24.66 32.32
CA ILE A 291 23.06 -23.53 31.95
C ILE A 291 22.26 -23.11 33.19
N ASP A 292 22.46 -21.86 33.62
CA ASP A 292 21.62 -21.27 34.64
C ASP A 292 20.27 -20.88 34.01
N THR A 293 19.26 -21.71 34.29
CA THR A 293 17.92 -21.54 33.74
C THR A 293 17.15 -20.43 34.45
N GLU A 294 17.56 -20.02 35.66
CA GLU A 294 16.90 -18.93 36.39
C GLU A 294 17.36 -17.57 35.86
N LEU A 295 18.64 -17.43 35.53
CA LEU A 295 19.22 -16.20 34.98
C LEU A 295 19.00 -16.04 33.48
N SER A 296 18.85 -17.14 32.73
CA SER A 296 18.57 -17.09 31.28
C SER A 296 17.28 -16.32 30.99
N VAL A 297 17.18 -15.56 29.91
CA VAL A 297 15.97 -14.78 29.57
C VAL A 297 15.73 -14.80 28.07
N ILE A 298 14.51 -15.15 27.68
CA ILE A 298 13.99 -14.97 26.33
C ILE A 298 12.97 -13.83 26.37
N SER A 299 13.25 -12.76 25.62
CA SER A 299 12.36 -11.61 25.52
C SER A 299 12.54 -10.87 24.19
N CYS A 300 12.02 -9.66 24.08
CA CYS A 300 12.30 -8.73 22.99
C CYS A 300 13.34 -7.68 23.43
N GLY A 301 14.24 -7.33 22.53
CA GLY A 301 15.05 -6.12 22.60
C GLY A 301 14.43 -5.00 21.77
N TYR A 302 14.79 -3.76 22.05
CA TYR A 302 14.41 -2.61 21.26
C TYR A 302 15.59 -1.70 20.94
N SER A 303 15.51 -0.94 19.84
CA SER A 303 16.53 0.06 19.47
C SER A 303 15.89 1.42 19.27
N PRO A 304 16.11 2.39 20.18
CA PRO A 304 15.59 3.75 20.04
C PRO A 304 16.01 4.42 18.72
N MET A 305 17.26 4.19 18.27
CA MET A 305 17.75 4.77 17.03
C MET A 305 17.02 4.21 15.80
N ALA A 306 16.77 2.90 15.77
CA ALA A 306 15.99 2.28 14.70
C ALA A 306 14.54 2.79 14.67
N MET A 307 13.93 3.03 15.85
CA MET A 307 12.58 3.59 15.95
C MET A 307 12.51 5.03 15.43
N ILE A 308 13.51 5.86 15.72
CA ILE A 308 13.63 7.22 15.17
C ILE A 308 13.76 7.17 13.65
N LEU A 309 14.69 6.36 13.13
CA LEU A 309 14.90 6.22 11.68
C LEU A 309 13.66 5.69 10.98
N THR A 310 12.98 4.70 11.56
CA THR A 310 11.70 4.17 11.03
C THR A 310 10.65 5.28 10.93
N SER A 311 10.51 6.10 11.97
CA SER A 311 9.55 7.21 12.00
C SER A 311 9.85 8.26 10.93
N ILE A 312 11.13 8.60 10.74
CA ILE A 312 11.58 9.55 9.72
C ILE A 312 11.29 9.01 8.31
N VAL A 313 11.69 7.76 8.03
CA VAL A 313 11.47 7.15 6.71
C VAL A 313 9.98 7.02 6.41
N ALA A 314 9.17 6.56 7.37
CA ALA A 314 7.72 6.44 7.20
C ALA A 314 7.05 7.80 6.98
N GLY A 315 7.44 8.81 7.76
CA GLY A 315 6.97 10.19 7.61
C GLY A 315 7.35 10.79 6.25
N SER A 316 8.59 10.59 5.81
CA SER A 316 9.06 11.08 4.51
C SER A 316 8.26 10.48 3.34
N LEU A 317 7.89 9.20 3.43
CA LEU A 317 7.13 8.52 2.39
C LEU A 317 5.74 9.15 2.21
N ILE A 318 4.97 9.29 3.30
CA ILE A 318 3.62 9.87 3.22
C ILE A 318 3.65 11.36 2.86
N LEU A 319 4.65 12.12 3.37
CA LEU A 319 4.82 13.53 3.04
C LEU A 319 5.18 13.71 1.55
N SER A 320 6.04 12.85 1.00
CA SER A 320 6.39 12.90 -0.43
C SER A 320 5.17 12.63 -1.33
N ALA A 321 4.30 11.68 -0.96
CA ALA A 321 3.07 11.40 -1.69
C ALA A 321 2.08 12.58 -1.63
N LEU A 322 1.91 13.20 -0.45
CA LEU A 322 1.07 14.38 -0.28
C LEU A 322 1.61 15.58 -1.07
N ALA A 323 2.93 15.82 -1.02
CA ALA A 323 3.58 16.90 -1.77
C ALA A 323 3.41 16.70 -3.27
N LEU A 324 3.72 15.50 -3.79
CA LEU A 324 3.53 15.17 -5.20
C LEU A 324 2.07 15.32 -5.62
N GLY A 325 1.12 14.84 -4.80
CA GLY A 325 -0.31 14.97 -5.06
C GLY A 325 -0.79 16.42 -5.07
N TYR A 326 -0.28 17.26 -4.17
CA TYR A 326 -0.71 18.65 -4.02
C TYR A 326 -0.10 19.58 -5.07
N PHE A 327 1.21 19.48 -5.31
CA PHE A 327 1.93 20.40 -6.21
C PHE A 327 1.73 20.07 -7.69
N ARG A 328 1.52 18.79 -8.03
CA ARG A 328 1.29 18.39 -9.42
C ARG A 328 -0.15 18.67 -9.83
N HIS A 329 -0.31 19.43 -10.90
CA HIS A 329 -1.60 19.67 -11.55
C HIS A 329 -1.70 18.82 -12.82
N ILE A 330 -2.93 18.39 -13.13
CA ILE A 330 -3.25 17.60 -14.31
C ILE A 330 -4.40 18.28 -15.02
N ASP A 331 -4.25 18.42 -16.33
CA ASP A 331 -5.31 18.85 -17.23
C ASP A 331 -6.16 17.60 -17.50
N CYS A 332 -7.39 17.62 -16.97
CA CYS A 332 -8.33 16.50 -17.01
C CYS A 332 -9.40 16.82 -18.05
N ASP A 333 -9.01 16.64 -19.31
CA ASP A 333 -9.90 16.80 -20.46
C ASP A 333 -10.83 15.60 -20.66
N MET A 334 -10.57 14.47 -19.99
CA MET A 334 -11.47 13.32 -20.01
C MET A 334 -12.14 13.13 -18.64
N PRO A 335 -13.43 12.73 -18.58
CA PRO A 335 -14.10 12.38 -17.33
C PRO A 335 -13.35 11.28 -16.58
N LEU A 336 -13.24 11.43 -15.26
CA LEU A 336 -12.54 10.47 -14.41
C LEU A 336 -13.35 9.17 -14.28
N ALA A 337 -12.91 8.11 -14.96
CA ALA A 337 -13.51 6.78 -14.85
C ALA A 337 -13.02 6.00 -13.62
N GLY A 338 -11.81 6.29 -13.13
CA GLY A 338 -11.21 5.58 -12.01
C GLY A 338 -11.13 4.07 -12.27
N SER A 339 -11.74 3.26 -11.42
CA SER A 339 -11.88 1.81 -11.59
C SER A 339 -13.32 1.37 -11.89
N CYS A 340 -14.17 2.28 -12.37
CA CYS A 340 -15.58 2.02 -12.65
C CYS A 340 -15.75 1.45 -14.07
N SER A 341 -16.07 0.16 -14.18
CA SER A 341 -16.27 -0.50 -15.48
C SER A 341 -17.35 0.17 -16.33
N THR A 342 -18.44 0.65 -15.72
CA THR A 342 -19.51 1.38 -16.43
C THR A 342 -19.00 2.66 -17.08
N SER A 343 -18.16 3.43 -16.39
CA SER A 343 -17.59 4.67 -16.93
C SER A 343 -16.55 4.40 -18.03
N ILE A 344 -15.75 3.34 -17.88
CA ILE A 344 -14.82 2.91 -18.94
C ILE A 344 -15.60 2.45 -20.18
N ALA A 345 -16.62 1.59 -20.00
CA ALA A 345 -17.44 1.08 -21.09
C ALA A 345 -18.18 2.18 -21.85
N ALA A 346 -18.70 3.19 -21.13
CA ALA A 346 -19.36 4.33 -21.73
C ALA A 346 -18.44 5.17 -22.64
N ALA A 347 -17.13 5.18 -22.38
CA ALA A 347 -16.16 5.83 -23.24
C ALA A 347 -15.76 4.98 -24.48
N CYS A 348 -16.23 3.73 -24.59
CA CYS A 348 -15.81 2.75 -25.61
C CYS A 348 -16.94 2.37 -26.57
N HIS A 349 -17.43 3.33 -27.34
CA HIS A 349 -18.37 3.18 -28.45
C HIS A 349 -17.75 3.77 -29.74
N PRO A 350 -16.67 3.16 -30.27
CA PRO A 350 -16.03 3.65 -31.49
C PRO A 350 -16.92 3.45 -32.73
N PRO A 351 -16.67 4.22 -33.82
CA PRO A 351 -17.25 3.93 -35.12
C PRO A 351 -16.60 2.67 -35.72
N GLU A 352 -17.20 2.07 -36.74
CA GLU A 352 -16.69 0.85 -37.37
C GLU A 352 -15.22 0.97 -37.81
N ASP A 353 -14.85 2.06 -38.48
CA ASP A 353 -13.49 2.33 -38.96
C ASP A 353 -12.45 2.55 -37.85
N GLY A 354 -12.90 2.79 -36.61
CA GLY A 354 -12.06 3.11 -35.46
C GLY A 354 -12.12 2.09 -34.32
N SER A 355 -12.73 0.93 -34.57
CA SER A 355 -13.04 -0.09 -33.56
C SER A 355 -11.90 -1.07 -33.27
N ASP A 356 -10.74 -0.90 -33.89
CA ASP A 356 -9.57 -1.79 -33.69
C ASP A 356 -8.75 -1.38 -32.46
N PRO A 357 -8.77 -2.14 -31.34
CA PRO A 357 -8.02 -1.82 -30.13
C PRO A 357 -6.57 -2.31 -30.16
N LEU A 358 -6.15 -3.01 -31.22
CA LEU A 358 -4.76 -3.46 -31.39
C LEU A 358 -3.87 -2.29 -31.84
N LYS A 359 -4.48 -1.26 -32.42
CA LYS A 359 -3.82 -0.03 -32.85
C LYS A 359 -3.81 1.03 -31.74
N PRO A 360 -2.93 2.04 -31.84
CA PRO A 360 -2.95 3.18 -30.94
C PRO A 360 -4.29 3.93 -30.95
N VAL A 361 -4.91 4.06 -29.77
CA VAL A 361 -6.19 4.74 -29.57
C VAL A 361 -5.98 6.14 -29.01
N LYS A 362 -6.95 7.02 -29.28
CA LYS A 362 -7.06 8.35 -28.67
C LYS A 362 -8.51 8.57 -28.28
N TRP A 363 -8.74 9.26 -27.17
CA TRP A 363 -10.07 9.70 -26.77
C TRP A 363 -10.39 11.05 -27.41
N GLY A 364 -11.54 11.17 -28.04
CA GLY A 364 -11.96 12.42 -28.69
C GLY A 364 -13.31 12.30 -29.36
N SER A 365 -13.77 13.43 -29.90
CA SER A 365 -15.02 13.49 -30.64
C SER A 365 -14.89 12.68 -31.93
N VAL A 366 -15.82 11.76 -32.12
CA VAL A 366 -15.96 10.96 -33.32
C VAL A 366 -17.12 11.54 -34.13
N THR A 367 -16.93 11.70 -35.43
CA THR A 367 -18.02 12.00 -36.35
C THR A 367 -18.81 10.71 -36.62
N GLU A 368 -19.97 10.56 -35.98
CA GLU A 368 -21.03 9.70 -36.49
C GLU A 368 -21.86 10.47 -37.52
N ASN A 369 -22.42 9.75 -38.49
CA ASN A 369 -23.21 10.21 -39.64
C ASN A 369 -23.99 11.53 -39.45
N GLU A 370 -24.14 12.29 -40.54
CA GLU A 370 -24.80 13.61 -40.65
C GLU A 370 -26.21 13.73 -40.02
N GLU A 371 -26.82 12.62 -39.58
CA GLU A 371 -28.15 12.54 -38.97
C GLU A 371 -28.17 12.77 -37.45
N GLN A 372 -27.02 12.73 -36.75
CA GLN A 372 -26.98 12.98 -35.31
C GLN A 372 -26.76 14.46 -34.97
N THR A 373 -27.72 15.05 -34.24
CA THR A 373 -27.65 16.44 -33.77
C THR A 373 -26.75 16.64 -32.54
N VAL A 374 -26.37 15.55 -31.87
CA VAL A 374 -25.54 15.54 -30.65
C VAL A 374 -24.26 14.78 -30.97
N GLY A 375 -23.10 15.37 -30.70
CA GLY A 375 -21.82 14.73 -30.97
C GLY A 375 -21.58 13.52 -30.07
N HIS A 376 -20.78 12.56 -30.54
CA HIS A 376 -20.34 11.41 -29.76
C HIS A 376 -18.84 11.48 -29.47
N ILE A 377 -18.41 10.99 -28.29
CA ILE A 377 -17.00 10.95 -27.89
C ILE A 377 -16.64 9.52 -27.53
N SER A 378 -15.55 9.01 -28.09
CA SER A 378 -15.09 7.67 -27.73
C SER A 378 -13.58 7.49 -27.90
N PHE A 379 -13.05 6.43 -27.29
CA PHE A 379 -11.78 5.85 -27.69
C PHE A 379 -11.89 5.27 -29.10
N SER A 380 -11.04 5.74 -30.01
CA SER A 380 -11.01 5.27 -31.39
C SER A 380 -9.57 5.15 -31.90
N SER A 381 -9.32 4.12 -32.71
CA SER A 381 -8.08 3.97 -33.49
C SER A 381 -8.08 4.77 -34.80
N GLY A 382 -9.25 5.23 -35.26
CA GLY A 382 -9.43 6.14 -36.38
C GLY A 382 -9.24 7.60 -35.99
N GLU A 383 -9.44 8.54 -36.92
CA GLU A 383 -9.29 9.98 -36.64
C GLU A 383 -10.30 10.47 -35.58
N VAL A 384 -9.81 11.29 -34.63
CA VAL A 384 -10.64 11.89 -33.59
C VAL A 384 -10.29 13.37 -33.46
N THR A 385 -11.31 14.19 -33.27
CA THR A 385 -11.15 15.63 -33.04
C THR A 385 -11.22 15.96 -31.55
N ILE A 386 -10.65 17.11 -31.16
CA ILE A 386 -10.68 17.56 -29.77
C ILE A 386 -12.12 17.98 -29.44
N PRO A 387 -12.74 17.47 -28.36
CA PRO A 387 -14.09 17.89 -27.97
C PRO A 387 -14.17 19.39 -27.71
N VAL A 388 -15.25 20.03 -28.14
CA VAL A 388 -15.44 21.47 -28.06
C VAL A 388 -16.05 21.83 -26.70
N PRO A 389 -15.37 22.65 -25.87
CA PRO A 389 -15.89 23.07 -24.59
C PRO A 389 -17.26 23.74 -24.72
N GLY A 390 -18.21 23.27 -23.92
CA GLY A 390 -19.57 23.81 -23.86
C GLY A 390 -20.58 23.15 -24.79
N TYR A 391 -20.15 22.23 -25.65
CA TYR A 391 -21.06 21.39 -26.46
C TYR A 391 -21.58 20.21 -25.65
N TYR A 392 -22.74 19.70 -26.07
CA TYR A 392 -23.37 18.52 -25.48
C TYR A 392 -22.96 17.29 -26.26
N TYR A 393 -22.59 16.23 -25.54
CA TYR A 393 -22.24 14.94 -26.11
C TYR A 393 -23.03 13.82 -25.43
N SER A 394 -23.40 12.80 -26.20
CA SER A 394 -24.09 11.59 -25.71
C SER A 394 -23.37 10.35 -26.17
#